data_AF-A0ABD0MUI9-F1
#
_entry.id   AF-A0ABD0MUI9-F1
#
_cell.length_a   1.000
_cell.length_b   1.000
_cell.length_c   1.000
_cell.angle_alpha   90.00
_cell.angle_beta   90.00
_cell.angle_gamma   90.00
#
_symmetry.space_group_name_H-M   'P 1'
#
loop_
_entity.id
_entity.type
_entity.pdbx_description
1 polymer ?
#
loop_
_entity_poly.entity_id
_entity_poly.type
_entity_poly.pdbx_seq_one_letter_code
_entity_poly.pdbx_strand_id
1 'polypeptide(L)'
;MTAVSDIRPDPAVNNQQTDCVSKAKPGEDEGQAYPPDDAGLRRMVHYLMEKKALPAQLPQHLVTGSKSLQDFPRQLIPKETSCVECAGELTEPLLITADAKLVTYTGVVNGFSTYCKACPDCGLMYRYQEWSDGIHNFNDHILITLHLCIVLRESLQTHHSVSRAIEVLEQTENKTFPKKATILHAYMHFEAMTSHSYMYSCYKCGYYPPVVVMDLHRKGVFNMPVSEMEAPPAHFDGTVDIKLFWDSVMSEIVCSGLLPCGRKNPFVVLPCYNNWAPWIGPKTRRDDIVFNTEHEKFHAPRQATEMADLQMTEERLQDALINLKVEMVRKLCKQCGLDSKGSKMDLILRLRDEMKNRSSYDKIFEKVWGASGGWAVVMCPCAVVYSIKFNLRAESPRDYADILLSWKHFPNIAIYDFARGLATHTNLREPEKLPFSPHEGRLAEATTENVQLAGEGKLKVNLPWLKTKKTGTDANCHPITGSSDHYTLYDIFHERNTKDTRDALRRIGLVPELAGWVNSQCAEQLFADMRKNNYFLNTLTPSQHIFMMRNILHHYNTKCNIKTKASIQKVVGKGVQLQLDHNGQIIMGK
;
A
#
# COMPACT_ATOMS: atom_id res chain seq x y z
N MET A 1 -25.67 23.57 -32.46
CA MET A 1 -24.50 24.34 -32.92
C MET A 1 -24.10 25.22 -31.74
N THR A 2 -23.06 24.95 -30.96
CA THR A 2 -21.66 24.65 -31.29
C THR A 2 -21.09 23.79 -30.16
N ALA A 3 -20.35 22.74 -30.51
CA ALA A 3 -19.74 21.80 -29.56
C ALA A 3 -18.55 22.47 -28.85
N VAL A 4 -18.54 22.44 -27.53
CA VAL A 4 -17.40 22.84 -26.70
C VAL A 4 -16.44 21.65 -26.65
N SER A 5 -15.24 21.85 -27.18
CA SER A 5 -14.16 20.86 -27.20
C SER A 5 -13.59 20.69 -25.79
N ASP A 6 -13.74 19.49 -25.23
CA ASP A 6 -13.02 19.03 -24.04
C ASP A 6 -11.51 18.97 -24.34
N ILE A 7 -10.79 19.97 -23.83
CA ILE A 7 -9.33 19.99 -23.81
C ILE A 7 -8.89 18.99 -22.74
N ARG A 8 -8.46 17.79 -23.18
CA ARG A 8 -7.75 16.83 -22.33
C ARG A 8 -6.39 17.42 -21.95
N PRO A 9 -5.98 17.41 -20.67
CA PRO A 9 -4.62 17.78 -20.31
C PRO A 9 -3.65 16.68 -20.75
N ASP A 10 -2.54 17.09 -21.36
CA ASP A 10 -1.42 16.24 -21.77
C ASP A 10 -0.88 15.40 -20.59
N PRO A 11 -0.52 14.12 -20.80
CA PRO A 11 0.17 13.33 -19.79
C PRO A 11 1.59 13.87 -19.61
N ALA A 12 1.85 14.45 -18.44
CA ALA A 12 3.15 14.98 -18.07
C ALA A 12 4.26 13.93 -18.25
N VAL A 13 5.25 14.29 -19.06
CA VAL A 13 6.52 13.59 -19.17
C VAL A 13 7.15 13.52 -17.78
N ASN A 14 7.44 12.28 -17.38
CA ASN A 14 8.02 11.91 -16.10
C ASN A 14 9.47 12.40 -16.01
N ASN A 15 9.67 13.68 -15.70
CA ASN A 15 10.97 14.22 -15.31
C ASN A 15 11.06 14.20 -13.79
N GLN A 16 12.01 13.43 -13.26
CA GLN A 16 12.55 13.59 -11.90
C GLN A 16 13.32 14.92 -11.78
N GLN A 17 12.68 16.05 -12.10
CA GLN A 17 13.18 17.37 -11.80
C GLN A 17 12.41 17.89 -10.59
N THR A 18 12.92 17.54 -9.42
CA THR A 18 12.73 18.38 -8.24
C THR A 18 13.20 19.79 -8.60
N ASP A 19 12.34 20.77 -8.38
CA ASP A 19 12.64 22.14 -8.74
C ASP A 19 13.74 22.70 -7.84
N CYS A 20 14.85 23.01 -8.48
CA CYS A 20 16.09 23.46 -7.85
C CYS A 20 15.97 24.95 -7.54
N VAL A 21 16.12 25.32 -6.27
CA VAL A 21 16.44 26.70 -5.92
C VAL A 21 17.83 26.99 -6.48
N SER A 22 17.96 28.10 -7.20
CA SER A 22 19.21 28.57 -7.82
C SER A 22 20.40 28.48 -6.88
N LYS A 23 21.53 27.95 -7.40
CA LYS A 23 22.82 27.88 -6.70
C LYS A 23 23.14 29.20 -5.99
N ALA A 24 23.17 29.18 -4.67
CA ALA A 24 24.04 30.11 -3.94
C ALA A 24 25.49 29.70 -4.23
N LYS A 25 26.36 30.69 -4.50
CA LYS A 25 27.80 30.44 -4.69
C LYS A 25 28.34 29.76 -3.42
N PRO A 26 29.11 28.67 -3.53
CA PRO A 26 29.82 28.14 -2.37
C PRO A 26 30.83 29.20 -1.93
N GLY A 27 30.79 29.57 -0.65
CA GLY A 27 31.96 30.12 0.00
C GLY A 27 33.04 29.04 -0.03
N GLU A 28 34.22 29.41 -0.50
CA GLU A 28 35.43 28.61 -0.35
C GLU A 28 35.75 28.53 1.14
N ASP A 29 35.34 27.43 1.77
CA ASP A 29 35.91 26.96 3.02
C ASP A 29 35.98 25.43 2.86
N GLU A 30 37.12 24.83 3.18
CA GLU A 30 37.35 23.37 3.13
C GLU A 30 36.57 22.65 4.25
N GLY A 31 35.26 22.89 4.32
CA GLY A 31 34.31 22.31 5.27
C GLY A 31 33.53 21.15 4.64
N GLN A 32 33.14 20.18 5.47
CA GLN A 32 32.38 19.00 5.07
C GLN A 32 31.13 19.38 4.25
N ALA A 33 31.04 18.89 3.01
CA ALA A 33 29.96 19.24 2.08
C ALA A 33 28.58 18.73 2.57
N TYR A 34 27.60 19.65 2.67
CA TYR A 34 26.21 19.34 2.98
C TYR A 34 25.32 19.44 1.73
N PRO A 35 24.40 18.49 1.49
CA PRO A 35 24.24 17.23 2.21
C PRO A 35 25.41 16.26 1.95
N PRO A 36 25.63 15.27 2.85
CA PRO A 36 26.77 14.36 2.76
C PRO A 36 26.72 13.44 1.54
N ASP A 37 27.79 12.70 1.28
CA ASP A 37 27.86 11.65 0.24
C ASP A 37 26.87 10.50 0.48
N ASP A 38 26.82 9.48 -0.40
CA ASP A 38 25.77 8.45 -0.32
C ASP A 38 25.86 7.62 0.97
N ALA A 39 27.07 7.40 1.49
CA ALA A 39 27.28 6.68 2.74
C ALA A 39 26.81 7.51 3.95
N GLY A 40 27.19 8.78 4.01
CA GLY A 40 26.73 9.71 5.05
C GLY A 40 25.23 9.97 4.97
N LEU A 41 24.65 10.02 3.77
CA LEU A 41 23.21 10.17 3.57
C LEU A 41 22.43 8.98 4.11
N ARG A 42 22.94 7.75 3.91
CA ARG A 42 22.34 6.55 4.49
C ARG A 42 22.31 6.59 6.02
N ARG A 43 23.43 6.96 6.64
CA ARG A 43 23.54 7.13 8.09
C ARG A 43 22.61 8.22 8.61
N MET A 44 22.52 9.35 7.91
CA MET A 44 21.62 10.45 8.26
C MET A 44 20.14 10.04 8.17
N VAL A 45 19.71 9.32 7.12
CA VAL A 45 18.32 8.82 7.01
C VAL A 45 17.99 7.85 8.14
N HIS A 46 18.89 6.90 8.43
CA HIS A 46 18.74 5.97 9.54
C HIS A 46 18.60 6.71 10.87
N TYR A 47 19.47 7.68 11.13
CA TYR A 47 19.41 8.55 12.29
C TYR A 47 18.06 9.26 12.43
N LEU A 48 17.57 9.90 11.37
CA LEU A 48 16.30 10.62 11.38
C LEU A 48 15.13 9.68 11.69
N MET A 49 15.07 8.52 11.04
CA MET A 49 13.99 7.56 11.24
C MET A 49 14.00 6.94 12.64
N GLU A 50 15.16 6.73 13.24
CA GLU A 50 15.25 6.13 14.58
C GLU A 50 15.10 7.13 15.73
N LYS A 51 15.67 8.34 15.57
CA LYS A 51 15.82 9.29 16.69
C LYS A 51 14.95 10.54 16.56
N LYS A 52 14.42 10.81 15.35
CA LYS A 52 13.61 12.01 15.07
C LYS A 52 12.18 11.70 14.61
N ALA A 53 11.78 10.42 14.63
CA ALA A 53 10.43 10.03 14.26
C ALA A 53 9.37 10.74 15.11
N LEU A 54 8.27 11.10 14.46
CA LEU A 54 7.13 11.72 15.10
C LEU A 54 6.27 10.64 15.77
N PRO A 55 5.62 10.91 16.91
CA PRO A 55 4.65 9.97 17.47
C PRO A 55 3.41 9.90 16.57
N ALA A 56 2.79 8.71 16.46
CA ALA A 56 1.56 8.54 15.68
C ALA A 56 0.41 9.45 16.14
N GLN A 57 0.34 9.72 17.45
CA GLN A 57 -0.58 10.67 18.05
C GLN A 57 0.19 11.92 18.46
N LEU A 58 0.04 12.98 17.68
CA LEU A 58 0.67 14.27 17.97
C LEU A 58 -0.12 15.02 19.06
N PRO A 59 0.57 15.78 19.94
CA PRO A 59 -0.10 16.63 20.91
C PRO A 59 -1.05 17.64 20.25
N GLN A 60 -2.26 17.76 20.76
CA GLN A 60 -3.32 18.56 20.13
C GLN A 60 -2.93 20.03 19.91
N HIS A 61 -2.18 20.62 20.85
CA HIS A 61 -1.72 22.01 20.75
C HIS A 61 -0.75 22.27 19.58
N LEU A 62 -0.11 21.23 19.03
CA LEU A 62 0.78 21.35 17.86
C LEU A 62 0.02 21.28 16.52
N VAL A 63 -1.23 20.78 16.53
CA VAL A 63 -1.97 20.42 15.32
C VAL A 63 -3.31 21.15 15.16
N THR A 64 -3.69 22.05 16.07
CA THR A 64 -4.96 22.81 16.02
C THR A 64 -4.86 24.17 15.34
N GLY A 65 -3.70 24.56 14.82
CA GLY A 65 -3.47 25.91 14.30
C GLY A 65 -3.52 27.01 15.37
N SER A 66 -3.44 26.64 16.65
CA SER A 66 -3.46 27.57 17.78
C SER A 66 -2.16 28.36 17.97
N LYS A 67 -1.04 27.89 17.37
CA LYS A 67 0.24 28.60 17.38
C LYS A 67 0.19 29.84 16.50
N SER A 68 0.60 30.97 17.07
CA SER A 68 0.89 32.20 16.36
C SER A 68 2.25 32.11 15.65
N LEU A 69 2.48 33.00 14.67
CA LEU A 69 3.74 33.06 13.94
C LEU A 69 4.96 33.44 14.80
N GLN A 70 4.73 33.98 15.99
CA GLN A 70 5.77 34.35 16.95
C GLN A 70 6.22 33.14 17.79
N ASP A 71 5.40 32.09 17.85
CA ASP A 71 5.69 30.88 18.63
C ASP A 71 6.67 29.91 17.94
N PHE A 72 7.04 30.21 16.69
CA PHE A 72 7.96 29.38 15.90
C PHE A 72 9.40 29.91 15.98
N PRO A 73 10.38 29.06 16.31
CA PRO A 73 11.79 29.47 16.32
C PRO A 73 12.24 29.88 14.91
N ARG A 74 12.95 31.00 14.79
CA ARG A 74 13.45 31.52 13.51
C ARG A 74 14.82 30.96 13.11
N GLN A 75 15.61 30.54 14.10
CA GLN A 75 16.86 29.82 13.92
C GLN A 75 16.65 28.36 14.28
N LEU A 76 16.65 27.51 13.27
CA LEU A 76 16.32 26.10 13.37
C LEU A 76 17.62 25.29 13.44
N ILE A 77 18.11 25.11 14.67
CA ILE A 77 19.38 24.47 14.98
C ILE A 77 19.12 23.04 15.51
N PRO A 78 19.85 22.02 15.04
CA PRO A 78 19.76 20.66 15.59
C PRO A 78 20.08 20.64 17.10
N LYS A 79 19.24 19.97 17.91
CA LYS A 79 19.35 19.96 19.38
C LYS A 79 20.47 19.08 19.94
N GLU A 80 21.10 18.28 19.10
CA GLU A 80 22.16 17.36 19.49
C GLU A 80 23.38 18.11 20.01
N THR A 81 23.93 17.63 21.12
CA THR A 81 25.12 18.18 21.79
C THR A 81 26.33 17.27 21.65
N SER A 82 26.14 15.99 21.34
CA SER A 82 27.19 14.99 21.14
C SER A 82 26.77 14.01 20.05
N CYS A 83 27.74 13.37 19.40
CA CYS A 83 27.47 12.41 18.34
C CYS A 83 26.81 11.13 18.89
N VAL A 84 25.72 10.68 18.26
CA VAL A 84 25.00 9.48 18.71
C VAL A 84 25.71 8.17 18.38
N GLU A 85 26.69 8.17 17.47
CA GLU A 85 27.43 6.97 17.09
C GLU A 85 28.74 6.81 17.88
N CYS A 86 29.50 7.90 18.12
CA CYS A 86 30.81 7.83 18.76
C CYS A 86 30.94 8.68 20.04
N ALA A 87 29.87 9.36 20.47
CA ALA A 87 29.88 10.28 21.61
C ALA A 87 30.84 11.50 21.50
N GLY A 88 31.51 11.69 20.36
CA GLY A 88 32.36 12.84 20.09
C GLY A 88 31.61 14.18 20.08
N GLU A 89 32.34 15.28 20.26
CA GLU A 89 31.80 16.63 20.19
C GLU A 89 31.32 16.96 18.76
N LEU A 90 30.31 17.82 18.65
CA LEU A 90 29.79 18.27 17.36
C LEU A 90 30.37 19.63 17.00
N THR A 91 30.47 19.92 15.70
CA THR A 91 30.82 21.26 15.22
C THR A 91 29.82 22.30 15.72
N GLU A 92 30.25 23.57 15.76
CA GLU A 92 29.32 24.69 15.86
C GLU A 92 28.27 24.62 14.75
N PRO A 93 27.05 25.17 14.97
CA PRO A 93 25.99 25.18 13.96
C PRO A 93 26.43 25.85 12.65
N LEU A 94 26.41 25.09 11.56
CA LEU A 94 26.71 25.57 10.21
C LEU A 94 25.40 25.93 9.50
N LEU A 95 25.32 27.16 8.99
CA LEU A 95 24.14 27.64 8.26
C LEU A 95 23.97 26.89 6.93
N ILE A 96 22.82 26.27 6.73
CA ILE A 96 22.43 25.65 5.45
C ILE A 96 21.78 26.71 4.56
N THR A 97 20.78 27.41 5.07
CA THR A 97 20.10 28.51 4.37
C THR A 97 19.49 29.49 5.37
N ALA A 98 19.50 30.78 5.02
CA ALA A 98 18.79 31.83 5.77
C ALA A 98 17.38 32.14 5.23
N ASP A 99 17.00 31.48 4.12
CA ASP A 99 15.81 31.80 3.33
C ASP A 99 14.80 30.63 3.30
N ALA A 100 14.75 29.84 4.38
CA ALA A 100 13.78 28.78 4.50
C ALA A 100 12.35 29.35 4.61
N LYS A 101 11.40 28.63 4.00
CA LYS A 101 9.99 28.99 3.92
C LYS A 101 9.17 28.06 4.76
N LEU A 102 8.42 28.61 5.72
CA LEU A 102 7.42 27.87 6.49
C LEU A 102 6.06 27.96 5.79
N VAL A 103 5.58 26.80 5.33
CA VAL A 103 4.27 26.63 4.73
C VAL A 103 3.27 26.33 5.85
N THR A 104 2.29 27.21 5.99
CA THR A 104 1.23 27.15 6.99
C THR A 104 -0.12 26.98 6.30
N TYR A 105 -1.15 26.67 7.08
CA TYR A 105 -2.54 26.64 6.56
C TYR A 105 -2.96 27.98 5.93
N THR A 106 -2.46 29.10 6.45
CA THR A 106 -2.80 30.47 6.02
C THR A 106 -1.82 31.07 5.00
N GLY A 107 -0.92 30.26 4.43
CA GLY A 107 0.08 30.73 3.46
C GLY A 107 1.54 30.50 3.87
N VAL A 108 2.45 31.20 3.19
CA VAL A 108 3.90 31.02 3.32
C VAL A 108 4.52 32.14 4.15
N VAL A 109 5.41 31.78 5.06
CA VAL A 109 6.13 32.70 5.95
C VAL A 109 7.62 32.56 5.73
N ASN A 110 8.30 33.67 5.47
CA ASN A 110 9.75 33.73 5.26
C ASN A 110 10.48 34.08 6.58
N GLY A 111 11.81 34.16 6.50
CA GLY A 111 12.67 34.56 7.61
C GLY A 111 12.99 33.42 8.59
N PHE A 112 13.08 32.20 8.08
CA PHE A 112 13.58 31.05 8.82
C PHE A 112 14.97 30.68 8.31
N SER A 113 15.86 30.35 9.24
CA SER A 113 17.20 29.85 8.93
C SER A 113 17.35 28.43 9.44
N THR A 114 17.93 27.55 8.63
CA THR A 114 18.19 26.15 8.99
C THR A 114 19.68 25.91 9.09
N TYR A 115 20.06 25.06 10.05
CA TYR A 115 21.46 24.76 10.35
C TYR A 115 21.68 23.24 10.38
N CYS A 116 22.93 22.84 10.18
CA CYS A 116 23.41 21.50 10.49
C CYS A 116 24.53 21.55 11.53
N LYS A 117 24.79 20.41 12.16
CA LYS A 117 26.00 20.12 12.92
C LYS A 117 26.62 18.86 12.33
N ALA A 118 27.92 18.71 12.42
CA ALA A 118 28.59 17.49 12.02
C ALA A 118 29.48 16.95 13.13
N CYS A 119 29.68 15.63 13.15
CA CYS A 119 30.69 15.03 13.99
C CYS A 119 32.03 15.01 13.22
N PRO A 120 33.07 15.71 13.68
CA PRO A 120 34.38 15.70 13.00
C PRO A 120 35.04 14.32 13.03
N ASP A 121 34.77 13.50 14.06
CA ASP A 121 35.41 12.18 14.22
C ASP A 121 34.89 11.11 13.24
N CYS A 122 33.57 11.09 13.00
CA CYS A 122 32.93 10.04 12.21
C CYS A 122 32.11 10.56 11.02
N GLY A 123 31.97 11.87 10.84
CA GLY A 123 31.27 12.50 9.72
C GLY A 123 29.74 12.41 9.74
N LEU A 124 29.10 11.94 10.83
CA LEU A 124 27.63 11.96 10.91
C LEU A 124 27.13 13.40 10.98
N MET A 125 26.19 13.75 10.10
CA MET A 125 25.57 15.07 10.03
C MET A 125 24.17 15.06 10.66
N TYR A 126 23.86 16.15 11.37
CA TYR A 126 22.61 16.39 12.06
C TYR A 126 21.95 17.62 11.44
N ARG A 127 20.70 17.50 11.00
CA ARG A 127 19.88 18.62 10.55
C ARG A 127 18.74 18.87 11.53
N TYR A 128 18.18 20.08 11.53
CA TYR A 128 17.02 20.37 12.35
C TYR A 128 15.82 19.49 11.98
N GLN A 129 15.29 18.75 12.94
CA GLN A 129 14.12 17.89 12.75
C GLN A 129 13.24 17.83 14.03
N GLU A 130 13.10 18.95 14.72
CA GLU A 130 12.42 19.02 16.03
C GLU A 130 10.91 19.20 15.87
N TRP A 131 10.17 18.08 15.77
CA TRP A 131 8.71 18.12 15.60
C TRP A 131 7.97 18.76 16.78
N SER A 132 8.57 18.79 17.97
CA SER A 132 8.03 19.42 19.17
C SER A 132 7.69 20.90 18.96
N ASP A 133 8.35 21.53 18.02
CA ASP A 133 8.21 22.97 17.76
C ASP A 133 6.98 23.23 16.85
N GLY A 134 6.27 22.18 16.41
CA GLY A 134 5.10 22.27 15.54
C GLY A 134 5.46 22.41 14.05
N ILE A 135 6.73 22.17 13.71
CA ILE A 135 7.29 22.28 12.37
C ILE A 135 7.80 20.90 11.95
N HIS A 136 7.55 20.53 10.69
CA HIS A 136 8.20 19.44 10.02
C HIS A 136 9.14 20.00 8.95
N ASN A 137 10.44 19.72 9.08
CA ASN A 137 11.44 20.06 8.08
C ASN A 137 11.42 19.00 6.96
N PHE A 138 11.11 19.41 5.73
CA PHE A 138 11.16 18.53 4.56
C PHE A 138 12.59 18.51 3.99
N ASN A 139 13.09 19.64 3.50
CA ASN A 139 14.34 19.72 2.75
C ASN A 139 15.24 20.92 3.10
N ASP A 140 15.15 21.40 4.33
CA ASP A 140 15.89 22.56 4.88
C ASP A 140 15.50 23.93 4.29
N HIS A 141 14.89 23.95 3.10
CA HIS A 141 14.36 25.15 2.45
C HIS A 141 12.84 25.27 2.57
N ILE A 142 12.14 24.14 2.58
CA ILE A 142 10.68 24.05 2.74
C ILE A 142 10.40 23.36 4.07
N LEU A 143 9.71 24.08 4.93
CA LEU A 143 9.21 23.63 6.21
C LEU A 143 7.68 23.63 6.13
N ILE A 144 7.02 22.70 6.81
CA ILE A 144 5.56 22.62 6.84
C ILE A 144 5.08 22.53 8.28
N THR A 145 4.02 23.25 8.64
CA THR A 145 3.46 23.13 10.00
C THR A 145 2.78 21.78 10.17
N LEU A 146 2.87 21.21 11.37
CA LEU A 146 2.18 19.95 11.67
C LEU A 146 0.66 20.08 11.51
N HIS A 147 0.09 21.26 11.78
CA HIS A 147 -1.31 21.54 11.50
C HIS A 147 -1.65 21.33 10.01
N LEU A 148 -0.87 21.90 9.07
CA LEU A 148 -1.12 21.71 7.65
C LEU A 148 -0.95 20.24 7.25
N CYS A 149 0.03 19.52 7.79
CA CYS A 149 0.17 18.09 7.57
C CYS A 149 -1.10 17.29 7.96
N ILE A 150 -1.71 17.61 9.10
CA ILE A 150 -2.97 16.98 9.53
C ILE A 150 -4.14 17.34 8.62
N VAL A 151 -4.23 18.60 8.16
CA VAL A 151 -5.24 19.02 7.17
C VAL A 151 -5.11 18.23 5.87
N LEU A 152 -3.88 18.05 5.37
CA LEU A 152 -3.61 17.27 4.16
C LEU A 152 -3.96 15.78 4.34
N ARG A 153 -3.64 15.21 5.52
CA ARG A 153 -4.05 13.84 5.89
C ARG A 153 -5.57 13.68 5.83
N GLU A 154 -6.33 14.58 6.45
CA GLU A 154 -7.79 14.51 6.45
C GLU A 154 -8.39 14.78 5.06
N SER A 155 -7.74 15.61 4.24
CA SER A 155 -8.11 15.82 2.83
C SER A 155 -8.01 14.51 2.04
N LEU A 156 -6.93 13.75 2.20
CA LEU A 156 -6.76 12.46 1.52
C LEU A 156 -7.79 11.42 1.98
N GLN A 157 -8.16 11.44 3.26
CA GLN A 157 -9.22 10.57 3.80
C GLN A 157 -10.62 10.91 3.26
N THR A 158 -10.79 12.04 2.59
CA THR A 158 -12.02 12.45 1.89
C THR A 158 -11.83 12.49 0.37
N HIS A 159 -10.77 11.85 -0.14
CA HIS A 159 -10.43 11.74 -1.57
C HIS A 159 -10.01 13.06 -2.26
N HIS A 160 -9.62 14.05 -1.48
CA HIS A 160 -9.02 15.27 -1.98
C HIS A 160 -7.49 15.12 -1.99
N SER A 161 -6.89 15.16 -3.18
CA SER A 161 -5.44 15.14 -3.34
C SER A 161 -4.79 16.35 -2.64
N VAL A 162 -3.52 16.20 -2.24
CA VAL A 162 -2.73 17.32 -1.68
C VAL A 162 -2.75 18.53 -2.63
N SER A 163 -2.60 18.30 -3.94
CA SER A 163 -2.66 19.35 -4.95
C SER A 163 -3.99 20.13 -4.93
N ARG A 164 -5.12 19.43 -4.76
CA ARG A 164 -6.45 20.04 -4.70
C ARG A 164 -6.66 20.80 -3.39
N ALA A 165 -6.18 20.25 -2.27
CA ALA A 165 -6.24 20.92 -0.98
C ALA A 165 -5.44 22.24 -1.00
N ILE A 166 -4.23 22.21 -1.57
CA ILE A 166 -3.42 23.43 -1.73
C ILE A 166 -4.06 24.42 -2.69
N GLU A 167 -4.66 23.97 -3.79
CA GLU A 167 -5.39 24.85 -4.71
C GLU A 167 -6.54 25.60 -4.01
N VAL A 168 -7.27 24.92 -3.13
CA VAL A 168 -8.30 25.56 -2.30
C VAL A 168 -7.68 26.63 -1.40
N LEU A 169 -6.58 26.31 -0.69
CA LEU A 169 -5.91 27.28 0.18
C LEU A 169 -5.34 28.49 -0.59
N GLU A 170 -4.77 28.27 -1.77
CA GLU A 170 -4.27 29.35 -2.64
C GLU A 170 -5.40 30.33 -3.00
N GLN A 171 -6.58 29.81 -3.34
CA GLN A 171 -7.75 30.60 -3.70
C GLN A 171 -8.38 31.32 -2.50
N THR A 172 -8.48 30.66 -1.34
CA THR A 172 -9.13 31.25 -0.15
C THR A 172 -8.24 32.27 0.55
N GLU A 173 -6.94 32.02 0.61
CA GLU A 173 -5.97 32.91 1.27
C GLU A 173 -5.41 33.99 0.34
N ASN A 174 -5.69 33.89 -0.97
CA ASN A 174 -5.12 34.73 -2.02
C ASN A 174 -3.58 34.81 -1.93
N LYS A 175 -2.94 33.66 -1.76
CA LYS A 175 -1.49 33.52 -1.60
C LYS A 175 -0.95 32.41 -2.49
N THR A 176 0.28 32.59 -2.96
CA THR A 176 0.99 31.55 -3.71
C THR A 176 1.71 30.61 -2.75
N PHE A 177 1.49 29.30 -2.93
CA PHE A 177 2.19 28.26 -2.19
C PHE A 177 3.36 27.69 -3.02
N PRO A 178 4.28 26.94 -2.42
CA PRO A 178 5.25 26.15 -3.19
C PRO A 178 4.57 25.20 -4.16
N LYS A 179 5.33 24.69 -5.14
CA LYS A 179 4.80 23.73 -6.12
C LYS A 179 4.05 22.59 -5.43
N LYS A 180 2.86 22.26 -5.94
CA LYS A 180 1.97 21.21 -5.40
C LYS A 180 2.69 19.87 -5.24
N ALA A 181 3.57 19.51 -6.17
CA ALA A 181 4.42 18.31 -6.09
C ALA A 181 5.40 18.35 -4.90
N THR A 182 6.02 19.51 -4.62
CA THR A 182 6.89 19.72 -3.46
C THR A 182 6.13 19.53 -2.16
N ILE A 183 4.91 20.06 -2.06
CA ILE A 183 4.07 19.91 -0.85
C ILE A 183 3.61 18.46 -0.68
N LEU A 184 3.28 17.77 -1.77
CA LEU A 184 2.99 16.33 -1.75
C LEU A 184 4.17 15.51 -1.22
N HIS A 185 5.39 15.81 -1.67
CA HIS A 185 6.60 15.15 -1.18
C HIS A 185 6.89 15.49 0.28
N ALA A 186 6.69 16.75 0.70
CA ALA A 186 6.80 17.16 2.10
C ALA A 186 5.78 16.42 3.00
N TYR A 187 4.56 16.24 2.52
CA TYR A 187 3.54 15.44 3.21
C TYR A 187 3.92 13.96 3.29
N MET A 188 4.40 13.36 2.20
CA MET A 188 4.88 11.96 2.23
C MET A 188 6.06 11.77 3.18
N HIS A 189 7.00 12.71 3.20
CA HIS A 189 8.12 12.72 4.13
C HIS A 189 7.64 12.79 5.60
N PHE A 190 6.64 13.63 5.88
CA PHE A 190 5.98 13.69 7.20
C PHE A 190 5.35 12.34 7.58
N GLU A 191 4.57 11.73 6.69
CA GLU A 191 3.94 10.44 6.95
C GLU A 191 4.98 9.32 7.12
N ALA A 192 6.08 9.35 6.37
CA ALA A 192 7.14 8.34 6.42
C ALA A 192 7.97 8.42 7.72
N MET A 193 8.13 9.63 8.26
CA MET A 193 8.76 9.83 9.57
C MET A 193 7.80 9.70 10.76
N THR A 194 6.51 9.50 10.52
CA THR A 194 5.54 9.29 11.60
C THR A 194 5.52 7.83 12.01
N SER A 195 5.63 7.57 13.32
CA SER A 195 5.70 6.23 13.92
C SER A 195 4.34 5.51 13.93
N HIS A 196 3.70 5.40 12.77
CA HIS A 196 2.46 4.68 12.59
C HIS A 196 2.62 3.22 12.97
N SER A 197 1.64 2.68 13.69
CA SER A 197 1.70 1.28 14.12
C SER A 197 1.47 0.30 12.98
N TYR A 198 0.75 0.71 11.93
CA TYR A 198 0.33 -0.13 10.82
C TYR A 198 -0.23 -1.51 11.26
N MET A 199 -0.95 -1.54 12.40
CA MET A 199 -1.40 -2.79 13.03
C MET A 199 -2.31 -3.66 12.15
N TYR A 200 -3.15 -3.04 11.30
CA TYR A 200 -4.04 -3.73 10.36
C TYR A 200 -4.85 -4.85 11.06
N SER A 201 -5.53 -4.46 12.14
CA SER A 201 -6.30 -5.37 12.99
C SER A 201 -7.62 -4.72 13.38
N CYS A 202 -8.68 -5.51 13.51
CA CYS A 202 -10.00 -5.03 13.91
C CYS A 202 -10.20 -5.15 15.41
N TYR A 203 -10.74 -4.11 16.04
CA TYR A 203 -11.11 -4.13 17.46
C TYR A 203 -12.25 -5.11 17.80
N LYS A 204 -13.05 -5.53 16.82
CA LYS A 204 -14.12 -6.53 17.03
C LYS A 204 -13.62 -7.95 16.75
N CYS A 205 -12.87 -8.14 15.66
CA CYS A 205 -12.39 -9.46 15.24
C CYS A 205 -11.02 -9.86 15.80
N GLY A 206 -10.29 -8.92 16.42
CA GLY A 206 -8.95 -9.16 16.98
C GLY A 206 -7.85 -9.22 15.92
N TYR A 207 -6.70 -9.78 16.27
CA TYR A 207 -5.58 -10.00 15.36
C TYR A 207 -5.81 -11.16 14.39
N TYR A 208 -6.70 -12.09 14.74
CA TYR A 208 -6.94 -13.33 14.01
C TYR A 208 -8.41 -13.46 13.63
N PRO A 209 -8.86 -12.81 12.54
CA PRO A 209 -10.26 -12.84 12.15
C PRO A 209 -10.60 -14.25 11.63
N PRO A 210 -11.59 -14.96 12.21
CA PRO A 210 -11.93 -16.31 11.78
C PRO A 210 -12.61 -16.35 10.40
N VAL A 211 -13.21 -15.24 9.99
CA VAL A 211 -13.85 -15.07 8.68
C VAL A 211 -13.17 -13.91 7.97
N VAL A 212 -12.79 -14.13 6.73
CA VAL A 212 -12.20 -13.12 5.87
C VAL A 212 -12.90 -13.06 4.51
N VAL A 213 -12.92 -11.86 3.94
CA VAL A 213 -13.38 -11.56 2.58
C VAL A 213 -12.17 -11.05 1.79
N MET A 214 -11.99 -11.59 0.60
CA MET A 214 -10.83 -11.33 -0.25
C MET A 214 -11.30 -10.93 -1.64
N ASP A 215 -10.77 -9.82 -2.14
CA ASP A 215 -11.10 -9.31 -3.46
C ASP A 215 -9.97 -8.41 -3.98
N LEU A 216 -9.98 -8.18 -5.29
CA LEU A 216 -8.96 -7.48 -6.06
C LEU A 216 -9.51 -6.22 -6.73
N HIS A 217 -8.85 -5.10 -6.47
CA HIS A 217 -9.07 -3.90 -7.26
C HIS A 217 -8.12 -3.86 -8.48
N ARG A 218 -8.66 -4.23 -9.65
CA ARG A 218 -7.91 -4.33 -10.94
C ARG A 218 -7.42 -2.99 -11.54
N LYS A 219 -7.92 -1.85 -11.04
CA LYS A 219 -7.55 -0.51 -11.51
C LYS A 219 -6.65 0.18 -10.47
N GLY A 220 -6.08 1.34 -10.78
CA GLY A 220 -5.48 2.17 -9.72
C GLY A 220 -4.17 1.65 -9.14
N VAL A 221 -3.30 1.09 -9.98
CA VAL A 221 -1.94 0.71 -9.58
C VAL A 221 -0.96 1.27 -10.61
N PHE A 222 0.29 1.49 -10.18
CA PHE A 222 1.34 2.15 -10.94
C PHE A 222 1.54 1.52 -12.33
N ASN A 223 1.67 2.37 -13.34
CA ASN A 223 1.86 1.93 -14.72
C ASN A 223 3.33 1.53 -14.93
N MET A 224 3.63 0.22 -14.95
CA MET A 224 4.97 -0.30 -15.18
C MET A 224 4.93 -1.48 -16.14
N PRO A 225 5.55 -1.41 -17.33
CA PRO A 225 5.58 -2.52 -18.28
C PRO A 225 6.28 -3.76 -17.70
N VAL A 226 5.64 -4.93 -17.75
CA VAL A 226 6.25 -6.22 -17.30
C VAL A 226 7.54 -6.57 -18.04
N SER A 227 7.75 -6.06 -19.25
CA SER A 227 8.98 -6.23 -20.02
C SER A 227 10.21 -5.54 -19.41
N GLU A 228 10.03 -4.68 -18.40
CA GLU A 228 11.11 -4.04 -17.63
C GLU A 228 11.49 -4.83 -16.36
N MET A 229 10.77 -5.91 -16.01
CA MET A 229 11.05 -6.68 -14.80
C MET A 229 12.07 -7.80 -15.02
N GLU A 230 13.12 -7.82 -14.21
CA GLU A 230 14.12 -8.90 -14.21
C GLU A 230 13.54 -10.19 -13.62
N ALA A 231 14.01 -11.33 -14.14
CA ALA A 231 13.74 -12.63 -13.51
C ALA A 231 14.42 -12.68 -12.14
N PRO A 232 13.81 -13.32 -11.13
CA PRO A 232 14.45 -13.46 -9.83
C PRO A 232 15.74 -14.31 -9.93
N PRO A 233 16.63 -14.23 -8.91
CA PRO A 233 17.78 -15.12 -8.81
C PRO A 233 17.37 -16.60 -8.87
N ALA A 234 18.22 -17.46 -9.45
CA ALA A 234 17.89 -18.87 -9.72
C ALA A 234 17.53 -19.70 -8.47
N HIS A 235 17.96 -19.26 -7.29
CA HIS A 235 17.73 -19.92 -6.00
C HIS A 235 16.71 -19.17 -5.12
N PHE A 236 15.95 -18.24 -5.71
CA PHE A 236 14.91 -17.53 -4.98
C PHE A 236 13.79 -18.49 -4.59
N ASP A 237 13.54 -18.62 -3.29
CA ASP A 237 12.56 -19.55 -2.72
C ASP A 237 11.12 -19.00 -2.67
N GLY A 238 10.91 -17.79 -3.22
CA GLY A 238 9.62 -17.14 -3.18
C GLY A 238 9.27 -16.52 -1.83
N THR A 239 10.26 -16.23 -0.97
CA THR A 239 10.05 -15.50 0.29
C THR A 239 10.71 -14.13 0.27
N VAL A 240 10.14 -13.16 1.00
CA VAL A 240 10.64 -11.79 1.11
C VAL A 240 10.52 -11.29 2.55
N ASP A 241 11.46 -10.44 2.96
CA ASP A 241 11.38 -9.76 4.25
C ASP A 241 10.46 -8.54 4.13
N ILE A 242 9.28 -8.63 4.77
CA ILE A 242 8.27 -7.59 4.76
C ILE A 242 8.77 -6.31 5.43
N LYS A 243 9.53 -6.41 6.51
CA LYS A 243 9.98 -5.26 7.29
C LYS A 243 11.04 -4.52 6.50
N LEU A 244 12.06 -5.22 6.03
CA LEU A 244 13.14 -4.67 5.22
C LEU A 244 12.60 -3.98 3.96
N PHE A 245 11.65 -4.60 3.26
CA PHE A 245 11.04 -4.02 2.07
C PHE A 245 10.35 -2.68 2.37
N TRP A 246 9.45 -2.67 3.35
CA TRP A 246 8.69 -1.46 3.67
C TRP A 246 9.54 -0.38 4.35
N ASP A 247 10.58 -0.75 5.12
CA ASP A 247 11.59 0.17 5.66
C ASP A 247 12.40 0.82 4.53
N SER A 248 12.71 0.07 3.46
CA SER A 248 13.36 0.61 2.26
C SER A 248 12.47 1.61 1.53
N VAL A 249 11.16 1.31 1.39
CA VAL A 249 10.18 2.24 0.80
C VAL A 249 10.09 3.54 1.60
N MET A 250 10.06 3.46 2.94
CA MET A 250 10.05 4.64 3.80
C MET A 250 11.36 5.43 3.70
N SER A 251 12.50 4.73 3.65
CA SER A 251 13.83 5.34 3.49
C SER A 251 13.95 6.09 2.16
N GLU A 252 13.39 5.55 1.07
CA GLU A 252 13.34 6.24 -0.24
C GLU A 252 12.62 7.59 -0.11
N ILE A 253 11.48 7.60 0.56
CA ILE A 253 10.65 8.79 0.73
C ILE A 253 11.32 9.82 1.63
N VAL A 254 11.89 9.39 2.76
CA VAL A 254 12.65 10.28 3.65
C VAL A 254 13.86 10.86 2.93
N CYS A 255 14.63 10.04 2.23
CA CYS A 255 15.80 10.48 1.48
C CYS A 255 15.44 11.49 0.37
N SER A 256 14.24 11.43 -0.21
CA SER A 256 13.83 12.36 -1.26
C SER A 256 13.84 13.84 -0.82
N GLY A 257 13.68 14.10 0.48
CA GLY A 257 13.79 15.44 1.07
C GLY A 257 15.24 15.92 1.26
N LEU A 258 16.24 15.06 1.07
CA LEU A 258 17.64 15.34 1.39
C LEU A 258 18.54 15.44 0.14
N LEU A 259 17.98 15.18 -1.05
CA LEU A 259 18.76 15.09 -2.28
C LEU A 259 18.92 16.47 -2.95
N PRO A 260 20.15 16.87 -3.29
CA PRO A 260 20.38 17.99 -4.18
C PRO A 260 19.80 17.74 -5.58
N CYS A 261 19.58 18.83 -6.30
CA CYS A 261 19.20 18.85 -7.70
C CYS A 261 20.02 17.85 -8.54
N GLY A 262 19.35 16.88 -9.18
CA GLY A 262 19.97 15.92 -10.11
C GLY A 262 20.73 14.75 -9.49
N ARG A 263 20.84 14.66 -8.15
CA ARG A 263 21.43 13.49 -7.48
C ARG A 263 20.42 12.34 -7.46
N LYS A 264 20.88 11.13 -7.77
CA LYS A 264 20.05 9.91 -7.67
C LYS A 264 19.83 9.53 -6.22
N ASN A 265 18.64 9.02 -5.91
CA ASN A 265 18.32 8.53 -4.57
C ASN A 265 19.02 7.17 -4.34
N PRO A 266 19.84 6.98 -3.28
CA PRO A 266 20.50 5.71 -3.00
C PRO A 266 19.54 4.62 -2.45
N PHE A 267 18.29 4.96 -2.16
CA PHE A 267 17.27 4.07 -1.60
C PHE A 267 16.16 3.70 -2.59
N VAL A 268 16.33 3.94 -3.90
CA VAL A 268 15.28 3.65 -4.89
C VAL A 268 14.80 2.20 -4.78
N VAL A 269 13.50 2.02 -4.55
CA VAL A 269 12.82 0.74 -4.56
C VAL A 269 12.10 0.59 -5.89
N LEU A 270 12.58 -0.35 -6.71
CA LEU A 270 11.95 -0.71 -7.97
C LEU A 270 11.12 -1.99 -7.80
N PRO A 271 9.98 -2.11 -8.50
CA PRO A 271 9.22 -3.34 -8.48
C PRO A 271 10.01 -4.51 -9.08
N CYS A 272 10.22 -5.56 -8.28
CA CYS A 272 10.93 -6.78 -8.66
C CYS A 272 10.42 -7.98 -7.85
N TYR A 273 10.57 -9.20 -8.33
CA TYR A 273 9.93 -10.35 -7.67
C TYR A 273 10.56 -10.73 -6.33
N ASN A 274 11.87 -10.52 -6.19
CA ASN A 274 12.65 -10.90 -5.00
C ASN A 274 12.78 -9.80 -3.94
N ASN A 275 12.24 -8.61 -4.19
CA ASN A 275 12.19 -7.52 -3.21
C ASN A 275 10.90 -6.71 -3.40
N TRP A 276 9.77 -7.40 -3.22
CA TRP A 276 8.44 -6.82 -3.24
C TRP A 276 7.53 -7.58 -2.30
N ALA A 277 7.07 -6.93 -1.23
CA ALA A 277 6.31 -7.60 -0.17
C ALA A 277 4.89 -7.06 -0.04
N PRO A 278 3.90 -7.92 0.30
CA PRO A 278 2.62 -7.45 0.78
C PRO A 278 2.79 -6.67 2.09
N TRP A 279 1.76 -5.95 2.55
CA TRP A 279 1.64 -5.60 3.96
C TRP A 279 0.69 -6.57 4.65
N ILE A 280 1.13 -7.17 5.76
CA ILE A 280 0.33 -8.01 6.65
C ILE A 280 0.53 -7.46 8.06
N GLY A 281 -0.56 -7.22 8.78
CA GLY A 281 -0.51 -6.67 10.14
C GLY A 281 0.49 -7.46 11.02
N PRO A 282 1.35 -6.79 11.80
CA PRO A 282 2.47 -7.44 12.50
C PRO A 282 2.02 -8.46 13.57
N LYS A 283 0.80 -8.33 14.09
CA LYS A 283 0.23 -9.34 15.01
C LYS A 283 -0.46 -10.48 14.27
N THR A 284 -0.82 -10.29 13.01
CA THR A 284 -1.51 -11.24 12.12
C THR A 284 -0.52 -12.14 11.38
N ARG A 285 0.60 -11.59 10.91
CA ARG A 285 1.66 -12.35 10.22
C ARG A 285 2.36 -13.32 11.16
N ARG A 286 2.82 -14.45 10.62
CA ARG A 286 3.56 -15.47 11.35
C ARG A 286 4.97 -14.99 11.73
N ASP A 287 5.64 -14.38 10.76
CA ASP A 287 7.02 -13.89 10.82
C ASP A 287 7.16 -12.67 9.89
N ASP A 288 8.33 -12.04 9.90
CA ASP A 288 8.71 -10.98 8.96
C ASP A 288 9.09 -11.55 7.58
N ILE A 289 9.49 -12.82 7.51
CA ILE A 289 9.64 -13.53 6.24
C ILE A 289 8.27 -14.03 5.75
N VAL A 290 7.82 -13.53 4.60
CA VAL A 290 6.50 -13.81 4.02
C VAL A 290 6.63 -14.31 2.59
N PHE A 291 5.62 -15.03 2.10
CA PHE A 291 5.63 -15.52 0.73
C PHE A 291 5.34 -14.41 -0.30
N ASN A 292 6.11 -14.43 -1.39
CA ASN A 292 5.81 -13.80 -2.67
C ASN A 292 6.28 -14.71 -3.82
N THR A 293 5.43 -15.67 -4.19
CA THR A 293 5.73 -16.66 -5.24
C THR A 293 5.27 -16.17 -6.62
N GLU A 294 5.02 -14.87 -6.80
CA GLU A 294 4.46 -14.30 -8.02
C GLU A 294 5.32 -14.58 -9.28
N HIS A 295 6.62 -14.80 -9.10
CA HIS A 295 7.55 -15.19 -10.17
C HIS A 295 7.28 -16.60 -10.75
N GLU A 296 6.58 -17.48 -10.05
CA GLU A 296 6.24 -18.79 -10.62
C GLU A 296 5.14 -18.68 -11.69
N LYS A 297 4.43 -17.55 -11.75
CA LYS A 297 3.47 -17.26 -12.82
C LYS A 297 4.14 -17.12 -14.20
N PHE A 298 5.49 -17.04 -14.26
CA PHE A 298 6.25 -17.03 -15.52
C PHE A 298 6.28 -18.39 -16.21
N HIS A 299 6.22 -19.48 -15.46
CA HIS A 299 6.49 -20.84 -15.96
C HIS A 299 5.22 -21.68 -16.12
N ALA A 300 4.07 -21.18 -15.69
CA ALA A 300 2.80 -21.87 -15.85
C ALA A 300 2.28 -21.70 -17.29
N PRO A 301 2.11 -22.79 -18.08
CA PRO A 301 1.29 -22.70 -19.29
C PRO A 301 -0.13 -22.32 -18.86
N ARG A 302 -0.57 -21.11 -19.23
CA ARG A 302 -1.92 -20.63 -18.92
C ARG A 302 -2.94 -21.64 -19.46
N GLN A 303 -3.75 -22.21 -18.60
CA GLN A 303 -4.86 -23.05 -19.07
C GLN A 303 -5.86 -22.14 -19.80
N ALA A 304 -6.33 -22.57 -20.97
CA ALA A 304 -7.22 -21.78 -21.84
C ALA A 304 -8.50 -21.26 -21.15
N THR A 305 -8.88 -21.87 -20.02
CA THR A 305 -10.04 -21.46 -19.20
C THR A 305 -9.79 -20.17 -18.40
N GLU A 306 -8.56 -19.92 -17.94
CA GLU A 306 -8.18 -18.67 -17.24
C GLU A 306 -8.16 -17.45 -18.17
N MET A 307 -8.00 -17.68 -19.48
CA MET A 307 -8.00 -16.64 -20.51
C MET A 307 -9.39 -16.15 -20.90
N ALA A 308 -10.44 -16.91 -20.60
CA ALA A 308 -11.82 -16.56 -20.97
C ALA A 308 -12.43 -15.50 -20.02
N ASP A 309 -12.02 -15.50 -18.75
CA ASP A 309 -12.58 -14.62 -17.71
C ASP A 309 -11.75 -13.33 -17.49
N LEU A 310 -10.56 -13.26 -18.09
CA LEU A 310 -9.83 -12.01 -18.29
C LEU A 310 -10.39 -11.28 -19.52
N GLN A 311 -11.63 -10.77 -19.43
CA GLN A 311 -12.16 -9.88 -20.47
C GLN A 311 -11.40 -8.54 -20.46
N MET A 312 -10.28 -8.51 -21.18
CA MET A 312 -9.62 -7.28 -21.61
C MET A 312 -10.30 -6.80 -22.89
N THR A 313 -10.83 -5.58 -22.86
CA THR A 313 -11.31 -4.91 -24.09
C THR A 313 -10.12 -4.46 -24.94
N GLU A 314 -10.27 -4.48 -26.26
CA GLU A 314 -9.25 -4.03 -27.23
C GLU A 314 -8.73 -2.61 -26.90
N GLU A 315 -9.59 -1.76 -26.36
CA GLU A 315 -9.30 -0.39 -25.90
C GLU A 315 -8.24 -0.35 -24.78
N ARG A 316 -8.29 -1.25 -23.80
CA ARG A 316 -7.32 -1.25 -22.68
C ARG A 316 -5.92 -1.66 -23.11
N LEU A 317 -5.82 -2.56 -24.10
CA LEU A 317 -4.53 -2.97 -24.65
C LEU A 317 -3.92 -1.85 -25.51
N GLN A 318 -4.76 -1.09 -26.21
CA GLN A 318 -4.33 0.09 -26.97
C GLN A 318 -3.78 1.18 -26.05
N ASP A 319 -4.47 1.50 -24.95
CA ASP A 319 -3.97 2.47 -23.97
C ASP A 319 -2.62 2.04 -23.37
N ALA A 320 -2.45 0.75 -23.09
CA ALA A 320 -1.18 0.21 -22.60
C ALA A 320 -0.05 0.37 -23.65
N LEU A 321 -0.32 0.04 -24.92
CA LEU A 321 0.62 0.22 -26.03
C LEU A 321 1.04 1.68 -26.23
N ILE A 322 0.09 2.62 -26.09
CA ILE A 322 0.35 4.06 -26.17
C ILE A 322 1.28 4.53 -25.04
N ASN A 323 1.22 3.91 -23.87
CA ASN A 323 2.05 4.30 -22.73
C ASN A 323 3.46 3.69 -22.72
N LEU A 324 3.76 2.72 -23.60
CA LEU A 324 5.10 2.14 -23.70
C LEU A 324 6.14 3.11 -24.30
N LYS A 325 7.39 2.99 -23.86
CA LYS A 325 8.52 3.66 -24.55
C LYS A 325 8.64 3.14 -25.98
N VAL A 326 8.99 4.03 -26.93
CA VAL A 326 9.07 3.68 -28.35
C VAL A 326 10.01 2.51 -28.64
N GLU A 327 11.11 2.39 -27.90
CA GLU A 327 12.06 1.28 -28.00
C GLU A 327 11.42 -0.08 -27.66
N MET A 328 10.53 -0.09 -26.67
CA MET A 328 9.79 -1.29 -26.28
C MET A 328 8.76 -1.65 -27.35
N VAL A 329 8.05 -0.66 -27.90
CA VAL A 329 7.14 -0.88 -29.03
C VAL A 329 7.89 -1.46 -30.23
N ARG A 330 9.11 -0.97 -30.53
CA ARG A 330 9.97 -1.55 -31.57
C ARG A 330 10.36 -3.00 -31.27
N LYS A 331 10.72 -3.31 -30.03
CA LYS A 331 11.08 -4.67 -29.58
C LYS A 331 9.88 -5.62 -29.73
N LEU A 332 8.68 -5.17 -29.38
CA LEU A 332 7.43 -5.91 -29.57
C LEU A 332 7.16 -6.18 -31.05
N CYS A 333 7.26 -5.17 -31.92
CA CYS A 333 7.10 -5.35 -33.36
C CYS A 333 8.05 -6.43 -33.90
N LYS A 334 9.36 -6.37 -33.57
CA LYS A 334 10.33 -7.40 -34.00
C LYS A 334 9.94 -8.81 -33.55
N GLN A 335 9.44 -8.95 -32.34
CA GLN A 335 9.07 -10.25 -31.77
C GLN A 335 7.76 -10.81 -32.32
N CYS A 336 6.88 -9.94 -32.83
CA CYS A 336 5.69 -10.31 -33.58
C CYS A 336 5.98 -10.51 -35.08
N GLY A 337 7.24 -10.38 -35.53
CA GLY A 337 7.60 -10.47 -36.96
C GLY A 337 7.19 -9.24 -37.79
N LEU A 338 6.86 -8.13 -37.14
CA LEU A 338 6.43 -6.88 -37.78
C LEU A 338 7.63 -5.94 -38.03
N ASP A 339 7.51 -5.07 -39.03
CA ASP A 339 8.50 -4.01 -39.26
C ASP A 339 8.55 -3.05 -38.06
N SER A 340 9.76 -2.84 -37.56
CA SER A 340 10.06 -2.03 -36.37
C SER A 340 10.56 -0.63 -36.70
N LYS A 341 10.51 -0.18 -37.96
CA LYS A 341 10.82 1.19 -38.40
C LYS A 341 9.58 2.09 -38.42
N GLY A 342 9.77 3.41 -38.27
CA GLY A 342 8.66 4.39 -38.27
C GLY A 342 8.44 5.08 -36.93
N SER A 343 7.40 5.90 -36.85
CA SER A 343 6.98 6.60 -35.64
C SER A 343 6.35 5.65 -34.63
N LYS A 344 6.24 6.06 -33.36
CA LYS A 344 5.59 5.25 -32.32
C LYS A 344 4.14 4.88 -32.70
N MET A 345 3.41 5.80 -33.31
CA MET A 345 2.03 5.57 -33.74
C MET A 345 1.93 4.55 -34.88
N ASP A 346 2.86 4.59 -35.84
CA ASP A 346 2.90 3.60 -36.93
C ASP A 346 3.10 2.18 -36.39
N LEU A 347 3.99 2.03 -35.42
CA LEU A 347 4.27 0.75 -34.76
C LEU A 347 3.05 0.25 -33.96
N ILE A 348 2.35 1.14 -33.25
CA ILE A 348 1.13 0.80 -32.51
C ILE A 348 0.01 0.37 -33.47
N LEU A 349 -0.17 1.07 -34.59
CA LEU A 349 -1.17 0.70 -35.59
C LEU A 349 -0.89 -0.69 -36.19
N ARG A 350 0.37 -1.03 -36.45
CA ARG A 350 0.75 -2.38 -36.92
C ARG A 350 0.50 -3.46 -35.87
N LEU A 351 0.86 -3.21 -34.62
CA LEU A 351 0.56 -4.12 -33.52
C LEU A 351 -0.95 -4.32 -33.35
N ARG A 352 -1.74 -3.27 -33.51
CA ARG A 352 -3.21 -3.33 -33.46
C ARG A 352 -3.78 -4.21 -34.58
N ASP A 353 -3.27 -4.07 -35.80
CA ASP A 353 -3.76 -4.88 -36.92
C ASP A 353 -3.41 -6.37 -36.74
N GLU A 354 -2.21 -6.65 -36.22
CA GLU A 354 -1.73 -7.99 -35.92
C GLU A 354 -2.48 -8.65 -34.73
N MET A 355 -3.00 -7.85 -33.80
CA MET A 355 -3.82 -8.33 -32.67
C MET A 355 -5.17 -8.95 -33.09
N LYS A 356 -5.57 -8.86 -34.36
CA LYS A 356 -6.71 -9.61 -34.91
C LYS A 356 -6.46 -11.12 -34.92
N ASN A 357 -5.19 -11.54 -34.93
CA ASN A 357 -4.79 -12.94 -34.78
C ASN A 357 -4.69 -13.29 -33.28
N ARG A 358 -5.40 -14.35 -32.84
CA ARG A 358 -5.41 -14.78 -31.44
C ARG A 358 -4.02 -15.13 -30.89
N SER A 359 -3.17 -15.76 -31.70
CA SER A 359 -1.81 -16.15 -31.27
C SER A 359 -0.86 -14.95 -31.13
N SER A 360 -1.01 -13.94 -31.98
CA SER A 360 -0.28 -12.68 -31.88
C SER A 360 -0.82 -11.80 -30.75
N TYR A 361 -2.14 -11.80 -30.55
CA TYR A 361 -2.80 -11.19 -29.40
C TYR A 361 -2.25 -11.75 -28.09
N ASP A 362 -2.13 -13.06 -27.93
CA ASP A 362 -1.62 -13.68 -26.69
C ASP A 362 -0.15 -13.33 -26.44
N LYS A 363 0.69 -13.29 -27.50
CA LYS A 363 2.11 -12.87 -27.40
C LYS A 363 2.27 -11.39 -27.08
N ILE A 364 1.44 -10.52 -27.70
CA ILE A 364 1.43 -9.08 -27.44
C ILE A 364 0.89 -8.83 -26.04
N PHE A 365 -0.18 -9.53 -25.66
CA PHE A 365 -0.77 -9.51 -24.33
C PHE A 365 0.26 -9.93 -23.29
N GLU A 366 0.96 -11.06 -23.42
CA GLU A 366 1.97 -11.49 -22.44
C GLU A 366 3.13 -10.50 -22.23
N LYS A 367 3.44 -9.67 -23.23
CA LYS A 367 4.61 -8.76 -23.20
C LYS A 367 4.26 -7.29 -22.94
N VAL A 368 3.07 -6.86 -23.34
CA VAL A 368 2.50 -5.54 -23.04
C VAL A 368 1.81 -5.56 -21.69
N TRP A 369 1.19 -6.70 -21.32
CA TRP A 369 0.54 -6.90 -20.04
C TRP A 369 1.58 -7.21 -18.95
N GLY A 370 2.12 -6.14 -18.41
CA GLY A 370 1.55 -5.70 -17.14
C GLY A 370 1.51 -4.20 -17.14
N ALA A 371 0.32 -3.64 -17.05
CA ALA A 371 0.09 -2.77 -15.91
C ALA A 371 0.00 -3.71 -14.71
N SER A 372 0.61 -3.35 -13.57
CA SER A 372 0.45 -4.04 -12.28
C SER A 372 -0.93 -4.69 -12.14
N GLY A 373 -1.02 -5.94 -11.66
CA GLY A 373 -2.25 -6.71 -11.65
C GLY A 373 -3.30 -6.29 -10.64
N GLY A 374 -3.28 -5.03 -10.21
CA GLY A 374 -4.15 -4.49 -9.18
C GLY A 374 -3.57 -4.65 -7.79
N TRP A 375 -4.38 -4.28 -6.80
CA TRP A 375 -4.07 -4.48 -5.40
C TRP A 375 -5.16 -5.33 -4.76
N ALA A 376 -4.71 -6.41 -4.12
CA ALA A 376 -5.54 -7.40 -3.44
C ALA A 376 -5.63 -7.05 -1.95
N VAL A 377 -6.79 -7.32 -1.34
CA VAL A 377 -6.99 -7.15 0.11
C VAL A 377 -7.51 -8.41 0.75
N VAL A 378 -7.13 -8.60 2.02
CA VAL A 378 -7.80 -9.55 2.92
C VAL A 378 -8.42 -8.75 4.05
N MET A 379 -9.74 -8.82 4.19
CA MET A 379 -10.53 -8.01 5.11
C MET A 379 -11.38 -8.88 6.02
N CYS A 380 -11.71 -8.40 7.23
CA CYS A 380 -12.75 -9.04 8.04
C CYS A 380 -14.15 -8.49 7.68
N PRO A 381 -15.24 -9.15 8.09
CA PRO A 381 -16.62 -8.67 7.89
C PRO A 381 -16.91 -7.26 8.45
N CYS A 382 -16.07 -6.74 9.33
CA CYS A 382 -16.19 -5.36 9.84
C CYS A 382 -15.57 -4.31 8.89
N ALA A 383 -15.22 -4.71 7.66
CA ALA A 383 -14.54 -3.90 6.65
C ALA A 383 -13.15 -3.37 7.07
N VAL A 384 -12.49 -4.01 8.03
CA VAL A 384 -11.10 -3.67 8.40
C VAL A 384 -10.14 -4.53 7.58
N VAL A 385 -9.14 -3.90 6.95
CA VAL A 385 -8.11 -4.55 6.14
C VAL A 385 -7.02 -5.15 7.03
N TYR A 386 -6.69 -6.42 6.83
CA TYR A 386 -5.62 -7.16 7.52
C TYR A 386 -4.39 -7.35 6.67
N SER A 387 -4.57 -7.45 5.35
CA SER A 387 -3.48 -7.59 4.40
C SER A 387 -3.77 -6.84 3.12
N ILE A 388 -2.72 -6.32 2.50
CA ILE A 388 -2.75 -5.73 1.15
C ILE A 388 -1.56 -6.23 0.35
N LYS A 389 -1.78 -6.64 -0.89
CA LYS A 389 -0.71 -7.02 -1.84
C LYS A 389 -0.87 -6.20 -3.12
N PHE A 390 0.21 -5.59 -3.58
CA PHE A 390 0.25 -4.92 -4.88
C PHE A 390 0.82 -5.91 -5.89
N ASN A 391 -0.01 -6.45 -6.77
CA ASN A 391 0.42 -7.52 -7.67
C ASN A 391 1.21 -6.95 -8.84
N LEU A 392 2.36 -7.55 -9.14
CA LEU A 392 3.20 -7.17 -10.27
C LEU A 392 2.66 -7.76 -11.59
N ARG A 393 1.97 -8.90 -11.49
CA ARG A 393 1.27 -9.60 -12.57
C ARG A 393 -0.21 -9.71 -12.24
N ALA A 394 -1.01 -10.14 -13.22
CA ALA A 394 -2.42 -10.46 -12.99
C ALA A 394 -2.58 -11.34 -11.73
N GLU A 395 -3.56 -10.96 -10.93
CA GLU A 395 -3.90 -11.69 -9.71
C GLU A 395 -4.34 -13.12 -10.02
N SER A 396 -4.01 -14.04 -9.12
CA SER A 396 -4.50 -15.40 -9.14
C SER A 396 -4.59 -15.97 -7.72
N PRO A 397 -5.22 -17.15 -7.51
CA PRO A 397 -5.31 -17.76 -6.18
C PRO A 397 -3.97 -17.91 -5.45
N ARG A 398 -2.86 -17.98 -6.20
CA ARG A 398 -1.49 -17.97 -5.66
C ARG A 398 -1.23 -16.77 -4.75
N ASP A 399 -1.72 -15.59 -5.11
CA ASP A 399 -1.47 -14.36 -4.36
C ASP A 399 -2.14 -14.39 -3.00
N TYR A 400 -3.37 -14.88 -2.92
CA TYR A 400 -4.07 -15.08 -1.65
C TYR A 400 -3.50 -16.25 -0.87
N ALA A 401 -3.08 -17.33 -1.53
CA ALA A 401 -2.39 -18.43 -0.87
C ALA A 401 -1.08 -17.95 -0.21
N ASP A 402 -0.28 -17.12 -0.89
CA ASP A 402 0.92 -16.50 -0.30
C ASP A 402 0.58 -15.71 0.96
N ILE A 403 -0.45 -14.86 0.92
CA ILE A 403 -0.87 -14.05 2.06
C ILE A 403 -1.34 -14.94 3.22
N LEU A 404 -2.27 -15.87 2.96
CA LEU A 404 -2.87 -16.70 4.01
C LEU A 404 -1.86 -17.68 4.64
N LEU A 405 -0.94 -18.24 3.85
CA LEU A 405 0.15 -19.09 4.39
C LEU A 405 1.16 -18.28 5.21
N SER A 406 1.29 -16.97 4.94
CA SER A 406 2.09 -16.04 5.74
C SER A 406 1.40 -15.59 7.03
N TRP A 407 0.12 -15.92 7.24
CA TRP A 407 -0.57 -15.63 8.51
C TRP A 407 -0.15 -16.60 9.62
N LYS A 408 -0.17 -16.10 10.85
CA LYS A 408 0.11 -16.88 12.05
C LYS A 408 -0.98 -17.93 12.30
N HIS A 409 -2.23 -17.53 12.10
CA HIS A 409 -3.40 -18.42 12.21
C HIS A 409 -4.21 -18.30 10.93
N PHE A 410 -4.41 -19.44 10.27
CA PHE A 410 -5.21 -19.52 9.04
C PHE A 410 -6.68 -19.27 9.36
N PRO A 411 -7.43 -18.46 8.58
CA PRO A 411 -8.83 -18.16 8.87
C PRO A 411 -9.68 -19.44 8.74
N ASN A 412 -10.72 -19.59 9.58
CA ASN A 412 -11.66 -20.70 9.46
C ASN A 412 -12.53 -20.61 8.20
N ILE A 413 -12.81 -19.41 7.70
CA ILE A 413 -13.62 -19.19 6.51
C ILE A 413 -12.98 -18.10 5.64
N ALA A 414 -12.63 -18.46 4.41
CA ALA A 414 -12.10 -17.56 3.41
C ALA A 414 -13.10 -17.39 2.26
N ILE A 415 -13.65 -16.19 2.11
CA ILE A 415 -14.61 -15.84 1.05
C ILE A 415 -13.86 -15.19 -0.10
N TYR A 416 -14.02 -15.73 -1.32
CA TYR A 416 -13.29 -15.29 -2.50
C TYR A 416 -13.98 -15.72 -3.81
N ASP A 417 -13.83 -14.91 -4.85
CA ASP A 417 -14.43 -15.14 -6.17
C ASP A 417 -14.03 -16.47 -6.82
N PHE A 418 -12.83 -16.97 -6.53
CA PHE A 418 -12.34 -18.23 -7.05
C PHE A 418 -11.96 -19.24 -5.95
N ALA A 419 -12.91 -19.44 -5.02
CA ALA A 419 -12.77 -20.30 -3.85
C ALA A 419 -12.19 -21.70 -4.13
N ARG A 420 -12.70 -22.40 -5.16
CA ARG A 420 -12.17 -23.71 -5.55
C ARG A 420 -10.69 -23.65 -5.94
N GLY A 421 -10.31 -22.66 -6.75
CA GLY A 421 -8.92 -22.46 -7.17
C GLY A 421 -8.01 -22.17 -5.98
N LEU A 422 -8.48 -21.37 -5.03
CA LEU A 422 -7.76 -21.08 -3.79
C LEU A 422 -7.56 -22.32 -2.91
N ALA A 423 -8.62 -23.12 -2.69
CA ALA A 423 -8.52 -24.37 -1.95
C ALA A 423 -7.47 -25.30 -2.57
N THR A 424 -7.61 -25.59 -3.86
CA THR A 424 -6.72 -26.51 -4.57
C THR A 424 -5.29 -26.00 -4.53
N HIS A 425 -5.06 -24.73 -4.88
CA HIS A 425 -3.71 -24.16 -4.94
C HIS A 425 -3.04 -24.15 -3.57
N THR A 426 -3.76 -23.75 -2.52
CA THR A 426 -3.21 -23.69 -1.16
C THR A 426 -2.92 -25.09 -0.60
N ASN A 427 -3.83 -26.05 -0.82
CA ASN A 427 -3.63 -27.44 -0.37
C ASN A 427 -2.45 -28.13 -1.08
N LEU A 428 -2.22 -27.84 -2.37
CA LEU A 428 -1.07 -28.38 -3.10
C LEU A 428 0.28 -27.87 -2.57
N ARG A 429 0.30 -26.70 -1.93
CA ARG A 429 1.52 -26.13 -1.33
C ARG A 429 1.85 -26.72 0.02
N GLU A 430 0.87 -27.28 0.71
CA GLU A 430 0.99 -27.86 2.05
C GLU A 430 0.31 -29.25 2.08
N PRO A 431 0.80 -30.22 1.30
CA PRO A 431 0.11 -31.50 1.07
C PRO A 431 -0.02 -32.36 2.34
N GLU A 432 0.86 -32.18 3.32
CA GLU A 432 0.85 -32.93 4.58
C GLU A 432 -0.19 -32.40 5.58
N LYS A 433 -0.46 -31.09 5.57
CA LYS A 433 -1.33 -30.40 6.52
C LYS A 433 -2.34 -29.54 5.78
N LEU A 434 -3.11 -30.18 4.88
CA LEU A 434 -4.10 -29.58 3.98
C LEU A 434 -4.81 -28.37 4.64
N PRO A 435 -4.41 -27.12 4.31
CA PRO A 435 -4.88 -25.93 5.01
C PRO A 435 -6.38 -25.74 4.92
N PHE A 436 -6.99 -26.06 3.78
CA PHE A 436 -8.44 -26.12 3.63
C PHE A 436 -8.93 -27.56 3.81
N SER A 437 -9.42 -27.85 5.01
CA SER A 437 -9.98 -29.13 5.43
C SER A 437 -11.11 -28.89 6.45
N PRO A 438 -12.14 -29.76 6.53
CA PRO A 438 -12.32 -31.00 5.78
C PRO A 438 -12.78 -30.77 4.33
N HIS A 439 -12.83 -31.86 3.55
CA HIS A 439 -13.41 -31.91 2.19
C HIS A 439 -12.85 -30.84 1.22
N GLU A 440 -11.55 -30.56 1.27
CA GLU A 440 -10.91 -29.53 0.45
C GLU A 440 -11.54 -28.14 0.65
N GLY A 441 -11.98 -27.86 1.88
CA GLY A 441 -12.62 -26.61 2.29
C GLY A 441 -14.07 -26.43 1.83
N ARG A 442 -14.76 -27.48 1.39
CA ARG A 442 -16.22 -27.48 1.17
C ARG A 442 -16.95 -27.69 2.49
N LEU A 443 -18.17 -27.18 2.59
CA LEU A 443 -18.98 -27.28 3.82
C LEU A 443 -19.48 -28.70 4.12
N ALA A 444 -19.52 -29.57 3.11
CA ALA A 444 -19.88 -30.98 3.24
C ALA A 444 -19.15 -31.82 2.19
N GLU A 445 -19.17 -33.14 2.39
CA GLU A 445 -18.66 -34.10 1.41
C GLU A 445 -19.44 -34.01 0.09
N ALA A 446 -18.74 -34.16 -1.04
CA ALA A 446 -19.31 -34.03 -2.38
C ALA A 446 -20.08 -35.28 -2.84
N THR A 447 -21.04 -35.74 -2.03
CA THR A 447 -21.98 -36.81 -2.40
C THR A 447 -23.07 -36.26 -3.33
N THR A 448 -23.66 -37.12 -4.15
CA THR A 448 -24.76 -36.75 -5.06
C THR A 448 -25.93 -36.09 -4.29
N GLU A 449 -26.27 -36.63 -3.12
CA GLU A 449 -27.33 -36.10 -2.25
C GLU A 449 -26.99 -34.70 -1.72
N ASN A 450 -25.79 -34.49 -1.16
CA ASN A 450 -25.40 -33.19 -0.62
C ASN A 450 -25.38 -32.12 -1.71
N VAL A 451 -24.85 -32.44 -2.88
CA VAL A 451 -24.81 -31.51 -4.02
C VAL A 451 -26.22 -31.15 -4.47
N GLN A 452 -27.13 -32.12 -4.55
CA GLN A 452 -28.53 -31.88 -4.89
C GLN A 452 -29.22 -30.99 -3.84
N LEU A 453 -29.12 -31.33 -2.55
CA LEU A 453 -29.73 -30.56 -1.47
C LEU A 453 -29.18 -29.12 -1.39
N ALA A 454 -27.89 -28.93 -1.65
CA ALA A 454 -27.28 -27.60 -1.73
C ALA A 454 -27.75 -26.81 -2.96
N GLY A 455 -27.88 -27.49 -4.11
CA GLY A 455 -28.43 -26.91 -5.34
C GLY A 455 -29.86 -26.41 -5.17
N GLU A 456 -30.69 -27.18 -4.44
CA GLU A 456 -32.08 -26.85 -4.09
C GLU A 456 -32.21 -25.86 -2.91
N GLY A 457 -31.11 -25.45 -2.28
CA GLY A 457 -31.12 -24.54 -1.12
C GLY A 457 -31.63 -25.15 0.18
N LYS A 458 -31.76 -26.48 0.24
CA LYS A 458 -32.30 -27.25 1.39
C LYS A 458 -31.20 -27.71 2.36
N LEU A 459 -29.96 -27.82 1.90
CA LEU A 459 -28.83 -28.16 2.78
C LEU A 459 -28.50 -26.99 3.73
N LYS A 460 -28.28 -27.29 5.00
CA LYS A 460 -27.74 -26.36 5.99
C LYS A 460 -26.60 -27.03 6.76
N VAL A 461 -25.50 -26.32 6.91
CA VAL A 461 -24.31 -26.76 7.65
C VAL A 461 -24.10 -25.80 8.81
N ASN A 462 -24.34 -26.27 10.03
CA ASN A 462 -24.21 -25.46 11.23
C ASN A 462 -22.76 -25.44 11.70
N LEU A 463 -22.21 -24.23 11.89
CA LEU A 463 -20.87 -24.00 12.41
C LEU A 463 -20.97 -23.17 13.72
N PRO A 464 -21.49 -23.75 14.81
CA PRO A 464 -21.81 -23.01 16.04
C PRO A 464 -20.59 -22.35 16.68
N TRP A 465 -19.40 -22.88 16.42
CA TRP A 465 -18.12 -22.35 16.90
C TRP A 465 -17.75 -20.97 16.34
N LEU A 466 -18.46 -20.49 15.31
CA LEU A 466 -18.36 -19.10 14.84
C LEU A 466 -18.99 -18.11 15.81
N LYS A 467 -19.92 -18.55 16.65
CA LYS A 467 -20.59 -17.71 17.67
C LYS A 467 -20.02 -17.96 19.06
N THR A 468 -19.77 -19.22 19.40
CA THR A 468 -19.28 -19.62 20.72
C THR A 468 -18.08 -20.54 20.57
N LYS A 469 -16.90 -20.09 21.01
CA LYS A 469 -15.66 -20.86 20.91
C LYS A 469 -15.85 -22.31 21.39
N LYS A 470 -15.36 -23.27 20.58
CA LYS A 470 -15.40 -24.71 20.87
C LYS A 470 -14.62 -25.03 22.15
N THR A 471 -15.20 -25.85 23.02
CA THR A 471 -14.57 -26.36 24.25
C THR A 471 -13.80 -27.65 23.94
N GLY A 472 -12.50 -27.55 23.68
CA GLY A 472 -11.65 -28.71 23.35
C GLY A 472 -10.35 -28.33 22.62
N THR A 473 -9.39 -29.25 22.59
CA THR A 473 -8.03 -29.06 22.07
C THR A 473 -7.89 -29.62 20.65
N ASP A 474 -8.65 -29.10 19.69
CA ASP A 474 -8.32 -29.31 18.28
C ASP A 474 -6.87 -28.83 18.09
N ALA A 475 -5.96 -29.74 17.70
CA ALA A 475 -4.57 -29.38 17.52
C ALA A 475 -4.46 -28.35 16.38
N ASN A 476 -3.73 -27.26 16.62
CA ASN A 476 -3.61 -26.13 15.68
C ASN A 476 -4.93 -25.40 15.36
N CYS A 477 -5.92 -25.44 16.26
CA CYS A 477 -7.16 -24.70 16.09
C CYS A 477 -6.96 -23.19 15.96
N HIS A 478 -7.90 -22.53 15.28
CA HIS A 478 -7.95 -21.08 15.25
C HIS A 478 -8.29 -20.51 16.65
N PRO A 479 -7.56 -19.51 17.16
CA PRO A 479 -7.60 -19.12 18.58
C PRO A 479 -8.94 -18.54 19.03
N ILE A 480 -9.70 -17.92 18.11
CA ILE A 480 -10.99 -17.29 18.43
C ILE A 480 -12.13 -18.31 18.48
N THR A 481 -12.09 -19.33 17.61
CA THR A 481 -13.21 -20.26 17.39
C THR A 481 -12.97 -21.62 18.05
N GLY A 482 -11.72 -21.98 18.30
CA GLY A 482 -11.35 -23.30 18.81
C GLY A 482 -11.54 -24.42 17.79
N SER A 483 -11.81 -24.10 16.52
CA SER A 483 -11.97 -25.07 15.44
C SER A 483 -10.70 -25.16 14.59
N SER A 484 -10.32 -26.37 14.20
CA SER A 484 -9.32 -26.63 13.15
C SER A 484 -9.91 -26.73 11.74
N ASP A 485 -11.22 -26.57 11.59
CA ASP A 485 -11.87 -26.62 10.28
C ASP A 485 -11.69 -25.28 9.54
N HIS A 486 -11.33 -25.37 8.26
CA HIS A 486 -11.02 -24.28 7.38
C HIS A 486 -11.71 -24.46 6.03
N TYR A 487 -12.66 -23.57 5.73
CA TYR A 487 -13.47 -23.59 4.53
C TYR A 487 -13.12 -22.43 3.61
N THR A 488 -13.35 -22.62 2.31
CA THR A 488 -13.36 -21.52 1.35
C THR A 488 -14.65 -21.51 0.55
N LEU A 489 -15.29 -20.35 0.57
CA LEU A 489 -16.63 -20.11 0.06
C LEU A 489 -16.58 -19.07 -1.06
N TYR A 490 -17.52 -19.17 -2.00
CA TYR A 490 -17.66 -18.18 -3.06
C TYR A 490 -18.24 -16.88 -2.51
N ASP A 491 -17.82 -15.75 -3.05
CA ASP A 491 -18.59 -14.52 -2.90
C ASP A 491 -19.99 -14.71 -3.51
N ILE A 492 -21.01 -14.14 -2.89
CA ILE A 492 -22.42 -14.21 -3.26
C ILE A 492 -22.63 -13.88 -4.75
N PHE A 493 -21.88 -12.91 -5.28
CA PHE A 493 -22.00 -12.52 -6.69
C PHE A 493 -21.40 -13.54 -7.68
N HIS A 494 -20.50 -14.40 -7.20
CA HIS A 494 -19.76 -15.37 -8.01
C HIS A 494 -20.24 -16.82 -7.81
N GLU A 495 -21.15 -17.08 -6.85
CA GLU A 495 -21.74 -18.40 -6.58
C GLU A 495 -22.43 -19.07 -7.79
N ARG A 496 -22.83 -18.30 -8.80
CA ARG A 496 -23.54 -18.80 -10.01
C ARG A 496 -22.64 -18.96 -11.23
N ASN A 497 -21.39 -18.50 -11.17
CA ASN A 497 -20.46 -18.52 -12.30
C ASN A 497 -19.65 -19.83 -12.38
N THR A 498 -19.98 -20.82 -11.55
CA THR A 498 -19.23 -22.07 -11.42
C THR A 498 -19.74 -23.16 -12.37
N LYS A 499 -18.83 -23.82 -13.09
CA LYS A 499 -19.18 -24.95 -13.99
C LYS A 499 -19.23 -26.31 -13.27
N ASP A 500 -18.65 -26.40 -12.08
CA ASP A 500 -18.59 -27.64 -11.29
C ASP A 500 -19.76 -27.68 -10.31
N THR A 501 -20.60 -28.72 -10.39
CA THR A 501 -21.78 -28.84 -9.54
C THR A 501 -21.45 -28.93 -8.05
N ARG A 502 -20.24 -29.42 -7.72
CA ARG A 502 -19.75 -29.53 -6.32
C ARG A 502 -19.54 -28.17 -5.67
N ASP A 503 -19.40 -27.10 -6.45
CA ASP A 503 -19.24 -25.74 -5.93
C ASP A 503 -20.53 -25.22 -5.25
N ALA A 504 -21.68 -25.89 -5.45
CA ALA A 504 -22.87 -25.64 -4.65
C ALA A 504 -22.60 -25.78 -3.13
N LEU A 505 -21.62 -26.62 -2.73
CA LEU A 505 -21.20 -26.85 -1.34
C LEU A 505 -20.27 -25.77 -0.78
N ARG A 506 -19.97 -24.73 -1.57
CA ARG A 506 -19.14 -23.57 -1.19
C ARG A 506 -19.96 -22.28 -1.08
N ARG A 507 -21.30 -22.37 -1.02
CA ARG A 507 -22.18 -21.20 -0.91
C ARG A 507 -22.28 -20.70 0.52
N ILE A 508 -22.22 -19.39 0.71
CA ILE A 508 -22.31 -18.75 2.04
C ILE A 508 -23.66 -19.05 2.68
N GLY A 509 -24.73 -19.07 1.88
CA GLY A 509 -26.11 -19.30 2.34
C GLY A 509 -26.37 -20.68 2.97
N LEU A 510 -25.42 -21.62 2.88
CA LEU A 510 -25.49 -22.91 3.55
C LEU A 510 -25.20 -22.82 5.05
N VAL A 511 -24.52 -21.77 5.52
CA VAL A 511 -24.12 -21.60 6.93
C VAL A 511 -25.00 -20.57 7.64
N PRO A 512 -25.95 -20.98 8.49
CA PRO A 512 -26.84 -20.05 9.20
C PRO A 512 -26.10 -19.01 10.03
N GLU A 513 -24.97 -19.37 10.65
CA GLU A 513 -24.20 -18.49 11.53
C GLU A 513 -23.54 -17.31 10.80
N LEU A 514 -23.37 -17.39 9.48
CA LEU A 514 -22.86 -16.30 8.64
C LEU A 514 -23.95 -15.29 8.25
N ALA A 515 -25.22 -15.71 8.29
CA ALA A 515 -26.35 -14.88 7.88
C ALA A 515 -26.41 -13.58 8.73
N GLY A 516 -26.49 -12.44 8.04
CA GLY A 516 -26.52 -11.11 8.67
C GLY A 516 -25.22 -10.66 9.34
N TRP A 517 -24.22 -11.53 9.46
CA TRP A 517 -22.90 -11.17 9.99
C TRP A 517 -21.90 -10.82 8.90
N VAL A 518 -21.88 -11.61 7.82
CA VAL A 518 -20.99 -11.39 6.69
C VAL A 518 -21.62 -10.41 5.71
N ASN A 519 -20.93 -9.30 5.47
CA ASN A 519 -21.14 -8.46 4.31
C ASN A 519 -20.09 -8.82 3.26
N SER A 520 -20.43 -9.66 2.28
CA SER A 520 -19.46 -10.03 1.23
C SER A 520 -19.07 -8.80 0.39
N GLN A 521 -19.97 -7.82 0.26
CA GLN A 521 -19.75 -6.58 -0.50
C GLN A 521 -18.76 -5.59 0.13
N CYS A 522 -18.17 -5.92 1.28
CA CYS A 522 -17.35 -4.96 2.03
C CYS A 522 -16.07 -4.56 1.27
N ALA A 523 -15.51 -5.49 0.48
CA ALA A 523 -14.33 -5.21 -0.32
C ALA A 523 -14.67 -4.32 -1.53
N GLU A 524 -15.78 -4.58 -2.21
CA GLU A 524 -16.28 -3.78 -3.32
C GLU A 524 -16.66 -2.37 -2.88
N GLN A 525 -17.22 -2.23 -1.67
CA GLN A 525 -17.50 -0.92 -1.07
C GLN A 525 -16.21 -0.14 -0.80
N LEU A 526 -15.19 -0.78 -0.21
CA LEU A 526 -13.87 -0.20 -0.03
C LEU A 526 -13.29 0.23 -1.39
N PHE A 527 -13.40 -0.62 -2.40
CA PHE A 527 -12.89 -0.39 -3.74
C PHE A 527 -13.60 0.73 -4.48
N ALA A 528 -14.92 0.82 -4.40
CA ALA A 528 -15.69 1.91 -4.96
C ALA A 528 -15.27 3.26 -4.35
N ASP A 529 -14.98 3.27 -3.05
CA ASP A 529 -14.52 4.44 -2.34
C ASP A 529 -13.08 4.81 -2.73
N MET A 530 -12.15 3.86 -2.64
CA MET A 530 -10.73 4.06 -2.95
C MET A 530 -10.46 4.38 -4.42
N ARG A 531 -11.35 3.98 -5.34
CA ARG A 531 -11.26 4.33 -6.76
C ARG A 531 -11.22 5.85 -6.99
N LYS A 532 -11.84 6.63 -6.10
CA LYS A 532 -11.81 8.10 -6.15
C LYS A 532 -10.38 8.64 -5.98
N ASN A 533 -9.45 7.87 -5.44
CA ASN A 533 -8.05 8.27 -5.27
C ASN A 533 -7.19 8.03 -6.52
N ASN A 534 -7.66 7.23 -7.48
CA ASN A 534 -6.85 6.80 -8.63
C ASN A 534 -6.30 7.95 -9.47
N TYR A 535 -7.02 9.08 -9.56
CA TYR A 535 -6.59 10.23 -10.38
C TYR A 535 -5.27 10.84 -9.90
N PHE A 536 -4.95 10.75 -8.60
CA PHE A 536 -3.68 11.25 -8.06
C PHE A 536 -2.71 10.13 -7.67
N LEU A 537 -3.20 8.95 -7.28
CA LEU A 537 -2.31 7.83 -6.96
C LEU A 537 -1.60 7.30 -8.21
N ASN A 538 -2.25 7.34 -9.38
CA ASN A 538 -1.65 6.84 -10.62
C ASN A 538 -0.56 7.77 -11.19
N THR A 539 -0.38 8.97 -10.64
CA THR A 539 0.69 9.90 -11.05
C THR A 539 1.96 9.73 -10.21
N LEU A 540 1.94 8.86 -9.20
CA LEU A 540 3.07 8.59 -8.31
C LEU A 540 4.01 7.54 -8.89
N THR A 541 5.27 7.53 -8.43
CA THR A 541 6.16 6.38 -8.67
C THR A 541 5.60 5.12 -7.99
N PRO A 542 6.01 3.91 -8.38
CA PRO A 542 5.55 2.68 -7.73
C PRO A 542 5.72 2.67 -6.21
N SER A 543 6.91 3.05 -5.71
CA SER A 543 7.23 3.15 -4.28
C SER A 543 6.34 4.15 -3.55
N GLN A 544 6.19 5.36 -4.10
CA GLN A 544 5.31 6.40 -3.56
C GLN A 544 3.83 5.97 -3.56
N HIS A 545 3.38 5.28 -4.61
CA HIS A 545 2.03 4.77 -4.73
C HIS A 545 1.71 3.77 -3.63
N ILE A 546 2.52 2.72 -3.47
CA ILE A 546 2.27 1.68 -2.47
C ILE A 546 2.36 2.24 -1.05
N PHE A 547 3.27 3.19 -0.82
CA PHE A 547 3.38 3.89 0.45
C PHE A 547 2.10 4.67 0.75
N MET A 548 1.65 5.50 -0.20
CA MET A 548 0.48 6.35 -0.01
C MET A 548 -0.78 5.52 0.18
N MET A 549 -0.98 4.46 -0.61
CA MET A 549 -2.12 3.56 -0.48
C MET A 549 -2.11 2.85 0.89
N ARG A 550 -0.95 2.36 1.36
CA ARG A 550 -0.81 1.77 2.71
C ARG A 550 -1.12 2.80 3.80
N ASN A 551 -0.65 4.04 3.67
CA ASN A 551 -0.95 5.10 4.63
C ASN A 551 -2.44 5.47 4.66
N ILE A 552 -3.08 5.61 3.49
CA ILE A 552 -4.53 5.88 3.39
C ILE A 552 -5.33 4.76 4.07
N LEU A 553 -5.00 3.49 3.80
CA LEU A 553 -5.68 2.34 4.40
C LEU A 553 -5.41 2.20 5.90
N HIS A 554 -4.23 2.59 6.39
CA HIS A 554 -3.94 2.66 7.81
C HIS A 554 -4.89 3.62 8.53
N HIS A 555 -5.09 4.83 7.99
CA HIS A 555 -6.00 5.81 8.57
C HIS A 555 -7.47 5.39 8.42
N TYR A 556 -7.85 4.78 7.30
CA TYR A 556 -9.17 4.17 7.12
C TYR A 556 -9.45 3.12 8.21
N ASN A 557 -8.55 2.15 8.40
CA ASN A 557 -8.67 1.12 9.44
C ASN A 557 -8.77 1.73 10.85
N THR A 558 -7.97 2.76 11.12
CA THR A 558 -7.99 3.48 12.40
C THR A 558 -9.34 4.13 12.64
N LYS A 559 -9.93 4.79 11.62
CA LYS A 559 -11.27 5.38 11.70
C LYS A 559 -12.36 4.32 11.92
N CYS A 560 -12.28 3.19 11.22
CA CYS A 560 -13.19 2.06 11.42
C CYS A 560 -13.15 1.53 12.86
N ASN A 561 -11.96 1.39 13.43
CA ASN A 561 -11.76 0.94 14.81
C ASN A 561 -12.23 1.98 15.84
N ILE A 562 -11.94 3.27 15.64
CA ILE A 562 -12.42 4.35 16.51
C ILE A 562 -13.95 4.39 16.51
N LYS A 563 -14.58 4.31 15.33
CA LYS A 563 -16.04 4.24 15.19
C LYS A 563 -16.61 3.03 15.92
N THR A 564 -15.98 1.86 15.78
CA THR A 564 -16.38 0.63 16.48
C THR A 564 -16.29 0.79 18.00
N LYS A 565 -15.16 1.30 18.51
CA LYS A 565 -14.97 1.57 19.94
C LYS A 565 -16.02 2.54 20.48
N ALA A 566 -16.29 3.63 19.75
CA ALA A 566 -17.30 4.61 20.12
C ALA A 566 -18.72 4.01 20.15
N SER A 567 -19.07 3.15 19.19
CA SER A 567 -20.35 2.45 19.18
C SER A 567 -20.50 1.50 20.38
N ILE A 568 -19.45 0.73 20.71
CA ILE A 568 -19.45 -0.14 21.89
C ILE A 568 -19.58 0.69 23.17
N GLN A 569 -18.82 1.78 23.30
CA GLN A 569 -18.86 2.69 24.45
C GLN A 569 -20.26 3.29 24.69
N LYS A 570 -21.01 3.58 23.62
CA LYS A 570 -22.39 4.06 23.71
C LYS A 570 -23.33 3.02 24.33
N VAL A 571 -23.10 1.73 24.05
CA VAL A 571 -23.93 0.62 24.55
C VAL A 571 -23.59 0.30 26.00
N VAL A 572 -22.31 0.23 26.36
CA VAL A 572 -21.88 -0.13 27.73
C VAL A 572 -21.89 1.05 28.72
N GLY A 573 -22.02 2.28 28.23
CA GLY A 573 -22.02 3.51 29.04
C GLY A 573 -20.62 4.13 29.21
N LYS A 574 -20.56 5.44 29.45
CA LYS A 574 -19.29 6.22 29.48
C LYS A 574 -18.36 5.88 30.65
N GLY A 575 -18.88 5.30 31.74
CA GLY A 575 -18.10 4.93 32.92
C GLY A 575 -17.37 3.59 32.81
N VAL A 576 -17.67 2.79 31.78
CA VAL A 576 -17.02 1.48 31.57
C VAL A 576 -15.74 1.68 30.77
N GLN A 577 -14.61 1.27 31.35
CA GLN A 577 -13.34 1.28 30.63
C GLN A 577 -13.36 0.18 29.56
N LEU A 578 -12.93 0.50 28.34
CA LEU A 578 -12.72 -0.47 27.27
C LEU A 578 -11.24 -0.70 27.05
N GLN A 579 -10.83 -1.96 27.03
CA GLN A 579 -9.45 -2.37 26.76
C GLN A 579 -9.41 -3.47 25.70
N LEU A 580 -8.22 -3.72 25.14
CA LEU A 580 -8.00 -4.84 24.23
C LEU A 580 -7.52 -6.06 25.03
N ASP A 581 -8.05 -7.24 24.72
CA ASP A 581 -7.57 -8.50 25.26
C ASP A 581 -6.27 -8.98 24.57
N HIS A 582 -5.78 -10.17 24.93
CA HIS A 582 -4.58 -10.76 24.33
C HIS A 582 -4.72 -11.07 22.82
N ASN A 583 -5.95 -11.16 22.31
CA ASN A 583 -6.25 -11.34 20.90
C ASN A 583 -6.53 -10.01 20.19
N GLY A 584 -6.42 -8.87 20.86
CA GLY A 584 -6.69 -7.56 20.27
C GLY A 584 -8.18 -7.24 20.11
N GLN A 585 -9.07 -7.98 20.77
CA GLN A 585 -10.51 -7.72 20.79
C GLN A 585 -10.87 -6.76 21.93
N ILE A 586 -11.80 -5.83 21.67
CA ILE A 586 -12.34 -4.97 22.72
C ILE A 586 -13.13 -5.82 23.72
N ILE A 587 -12.77 -5.66 24.98
CA ILE A 587 -13.48 -6.18 26.14
C ILE A 587 -13.76 -5.05 27.14
N MET A 588 -14.71 -5.27 28.04
CA MET A 588 -14.89 -4.41 29.21
C MET A 588 -13.71 -4.62 30.16
N GLY A 589 -13.10 -3.50 30.58
CA GLY A 589 -12.10 -3.47 31.64
C GLY A 589 -12.70 -3.98 32.94
N LYS A 590 -11.87 -4.63 33.76
CA LYS A 590 -12.27 -5.09 35.09
C LYS A 590 -12.37 -3.93 36.05
#